data_AF-R9HS04-F1
#
_entry.id   AF-R9HS04-F1
#
_cell.length_a   1.000
_cell.length_b   1.000
_cell.length_c   1.000
_cell.angle_alpha   90.00
_cell.angle_beta   90.00
_cell.angle_gamma   90.00
#
_symmetry.space_group_name_H-M   'P 1'
#
loop_
_entity.id
_entity.type
_entity.pdbx_description
1 polymer ?
#
loop_
_entity_poly.entity_id
_entity_poly.type
_entity_poly.pdbx_seq_one_letter_code
_entity_poly.pdbx_strand_id
1 'polypeptide(L)'
;FVLLCGITVNASIYILNEYNSIRRRFPRLSALRAYVKAWNAKVVPIFLTVVSTILGFIPFMIGTEKEAFWFPLAAGTIGGLVMSVIGIFFFLPVFVLKRRDVKSNYK
;
A
#
# COMPACT_ATOMS: atom_id res chain seq x y z
N PHE A 1 3.14 -3.20 15.11
CA PHE A 1 1.86 -2.78 14.47
C PHE A 1 1.81 -1.30 14.10
N VAL A 2 2.15 -0.36 15.00
CA VAL A 2 2.17 1.09 14.68
C VAL A 2 3.07 1.42 13.49
N LEU A 3 4.26 0.81 13.40
CA LEU A 3 5.18 0.95 12.26
C LEU A 3 4.52 0.58 10.92
N LEU A 4 3.90 -0.61 10.85
CA LEU A 4 3.22 -1.08 9.65
C LEU A 4 2.05 -0.18 9.27
N CYS A 5 1.28 0.27 10.26
CA CYS A 5 0.19 1.22 10.05
C CYS A 5 0.73 2.49 9.38
N GLY A 6 1.84 3.06 9.89
CA GLY A 6 2.49 4.24 9.30
C GLY A 6 2.89 4.03 7.83
N ILE A 7 3.53 2.90 7.51
CA ILE A 7 3.93 2.57 6.13
C ILE A 7 2.71 2.43 5.22
N THR A 8 1.66 1.73 5.68
CA THR A 8 0.42 1.47 4.93
C THR A 8 -0.35 2.77 4.66
N VAL A 9 -0.49 3.63 5.68
CA VAL A 9 -1.19 4.91 5.58
C VAL A 9 -0.42 5.87 4.66
N ASN A 10 0.91 5.93 4.79
CA ASN A 10 1.75 6.76 3.92
C ASN A 10 1.60 6.34 2.44
N ALA A 11 1.67 5.04 2.15
CA ALA A 11 1.44 4.50 0.81
C ALA A 11 0.07 4.90 0.26
N SER A 12 -0.98 4.77 1.07
CA SER A 12 -2.36 5.07 0.69
C SER A 12 -2.58 6.55 0.39
N ILE A 13 -2.09 7.45 1.26
CA ILE A 13 -2.17 8.91 1.07
C ILE A 13 -1.42 9.31 -0.20
N TYR A 14 -0.25 8.73 -0.44
CA TYR A 14 0.55 9.06 -1.60
C TYR A 14 -0.16 8.70 -2.91
N ILE A 15 -0.71 7.49 -3.01
CA ILE A 15 -1.48 7.07 -4.20
C ILE A 15 -2.70 7.98 -4.40
N LEU A 16 -3.41 8.33 -3.32
CA LEU A 16 -4.57 9.22 -3.39
C LEU A 16 -4.20 10.62 -3.87
N ASN A 17 -3.08 11.15 -3.37
CA ASN A 17 -2.59 12.47 -3.74
C ASN A 17 -2.18 12.52 -5.22
N GLU A 18 -1.45 11.51 -5.69
CA GLU A 18 -1.07 11.37 -7.10
C GLU A 18 -2.32 11.26 -7.99
N TYR A 19 -3.29 10.43 -7.61
CA TYR A 19 -4.56 10.33 -8.30
C TYR A 19 -5.31 11.67 -8.38
N ASN A 20 -5.34 12.42 -7.27
CA ASN A 20 -5.98 13.73 -7.22
C ASN A 20 -5.23 14.77 -8.09
N SER A 21 -3.89 14.71 -8.11
CA SER A 21 -3.03 15.54 -8.97
C SER A 21 -3.28 15.26 -10.46
N ILE A 22 -3.29 13.98 -10.86
CA ILE A 22 -3.57 13.55 -12.24
C ILE A 22 -4.97 13.98 -12.66
N ARG A 23 -5.95 13.89 -11.76
CA ARG A 23 -7.33 14.35 -12.00
C ARG A 23 -7.45 15.85 -12.24
N ARG A 24 -6.69 16.67 -11.51
CA ARG A 24 -6.64 18.12 -11.74
C ARG A 24 -5.98 18.46 -13.07
N ARG A 25 -4.91 17.75 -13.44
CA ARG A 25 -4.18 17.96 -14.71
C ARG A 25 -4.95 17.46 -15.94
N PHE A 26 -5.67 16.34 -15.81
CA PHE A 26 -6.40 15.70 -16.91
C PHE A 26 -7.86 15.41 -16.53
N PRO A 27 -8.73 16.44 -16.52
CA PRO A 27 -10.13 16.29 -16.06
C PRO A 27 -10.98 15.37 -16.95
N ARG A 28 -10.61 15.18 -18.22
CA ARG A 28 -11.28 14.28 -19.17
C ARG A 28 -10.78 12.82 -19.12
N LEU A 29 -9.75 12.52 -18.32
CA LEU A 29 -9.19 11.17 -18.25
C LEU A 29 -10.14 10.24 -17.47
N SER A 30 -10.34 9.02 -17.98
CA SER A 30 -11.20 8.04 -17.31
C SER A 30 -10.68 7.72 -15.91
N ALA A 31 -11.61 7.48 -14.98
CA ALA A 31 -11.30 7.25 -13.57
C ALA A 31 -10.29 6.15 -13.35
N LEU A 32 -10.53 5.04 -14.06
CA LEU A 32 -9.74 3.84 -14.03
C LEU A 32 -8.33 4.11 -14.57
N ARG A 33 -8.20 4.82 -15.71
CA ARG A 33 -6.88 5.18 -16.25
C ARG A 33 -6.10 6.13 -15.34
N ALA A 34 -6.76 7.13 -14.74
CA ALA A 34 -6.11 8.03 -13.80
C ALA A 34 -5.61 7.30 -12.55
N TYR A 35 -6.41 6.36 -12.03
CA TYR A 35 -6.05 5.54 -10.88
C TYR A 35 -4.90 4.57 -11.19
N VAL A 36 -4.98 3.82 -12.29
CA VAL A 36 -3.91 2.89 -12.72
C VAL A 36 -2.60 3.65 -12.96
N LYS A 37 -2.66 4.87 -13.52
CA LYS A 37 -1.48 5.71 -13.72
C LYS A 37 -0.85 6.15 -12.40
N ALA A 38 -1.67 6.60 -11.44
CA ALA A 38 -1.21 6.93 -10.08
C ALA A 38 -0.62 5.70 -9.37
N TRP A 39 -1.27 4.55 -9.53
CA TRP A 39 -0.87 3.28 -8.95
C TRP A 39 0.50 2.83 -9.47
N ASN A 40 0.68 2.76 -10.78
CA ASN A 40 1.95 2.34 -11.39
C ASN A 40 3.13 3.23 -11.00
N ALA A 41 2.90 4.53 -10.80
CA ALA A 41 3.95 5.45 -10.36
C ALA A 41 4.43 5.20 -8.93
N LYS A 42 3.63 4.53 -8.09
CA LYS A 42 3.87 4.41 -6.64
C LYS A 42 3.96 2.98 -6.12
N VAL A 43 3.49 1.99 -6.89
CA VAL A 43 3.56 0.57 -6.52
C VAL A 43 5.00 0.09 -6.35
N VAL A 44 5.94 0.56 -7.19
CA VAL A 44 7.36 0.17 -7.12
C VAL A 44 8.02 0.65 -5.81
N PRO A 45 7.91 1.94 -5.41
CA PRO A 45 8.38 2.39 -4.10
C PRO A 45 7.78 1.63 -2.90
N ILE A 46 6.49 1.30 -2.94
CA ILE A 46 5.82 0.56 -1.87
C ILE A 46 6.38 -0.85 -1.78
N PHE A 47 6.55 -1.53 -2.92
CA PHE A 47 7.17 -2.85 -2.97
C PHE A 47 8.61 -2.83 -2.43
N LEU A 48 9.41 -1.83 -2.81
CA LEU A 48 10.77 -1.66 -2.29
C LEU A 48 10.79 -1.51 -0.77
N THR A 49 9.83 -0.79 -0.19
CA THR A 49 9.72 -0.62 1.27
C THR A 49 9.41 -1.94 1.96
N VAL A 50 8.47 -2.71 1.41
CA VAL A 50 8.07 -4.02 1.94
C VAL A 50 9.24 -5.00 1.87
N VAL A 51 9.87 -5.11 0.69
CA VAL A 51 11.02 -6.00 0.47
C VAL A 51 12.18 -5.62 1.38
N SER A 52 12.53 -4.34 1.46
CA SER A 52 13.60 -3.86 2.35
C SER A 52 13.32 -4.20 3.82
N THR A 53 12.07 -4.07 4.26
CA THR A 53 11.68 -4.44 5.62
C THR A 53 11.82 -5.94 5.85
N ILE A 54 11.34 -6.77 4.91
CA ILE A 54 11.49 -8.23 5.00
C ILE A 54 12.97 -8.62 5.06
N LEU A 55 13.80 -8.05 4.17
CA LEU A 55 15.25 -8.29 4.14
C LEU A 55 15.92 -7.87 5.46
N GLY A 56 15.53 -6.74 6.03
CA GLY A 56 16.03 -6.28 7.34
C GLY A 56 15.66 -7.20 8.50
N PHE A 57 14.59 -8.00 8.36
CA PHE A 57 14.17 -8.99 9.35
C PHE A 57 14.74 -10.40 9.13
N ILE A 58 15.36 -10.69 7.97
CA ILE A 58 16.02 -11.98 7.69
C ILE A 58 17.02 -12.43 8.77
N PRO A 59 17.98 -11.59 9.23
CA PRO A 59 18.95 -12.04 10.23
C PRO A 59 18.29 -12.45 11.56
N PHE A 60 17.16 -11.84 11.92
CA PHE A 60 16.38 -12.19 13.12
C PHE A 60 15.58 -13.49 12.99
N MET A 61 15.43 -14.03 11.76
CA MET A 61 14.80 -15.33 11.52
C MET A 61 15.81 -16.49 11.50
N ILE A 62 17.08 -16.22 11.20
CA ILE A 62 18.13 -17.23 10.95
C ILE A 62 19.10 -17.39 12.14
N GLY A 63 19.09 -16.47 13.11
CA GLY A 63 19.96 -16.51 14.29
C GLY A 63 19.86 -17.80 15.12
N THR A 64 21.02 -18.33 15.53
CA THR A 64 21.21 -19.52 16.38
C THR A 64 20.65 -19.34 17.78
N GLU A 65 20.76 -18.14 18.34
CA GLU A 65 19.95 -17.69 19.48
C GLU A 65 18.62 -17.17 18.94
N LYS A 66 17.61 -18.05 18.87
CA LYS A 66 16.22 -17.60 18.73
C LYS A 66 15.80 -16.91 20.02
N GLU A 67 16.22 -15.67 20.17
CA GLU A 67 15.72 -14.79 21.21
C GLU A 67 14.20 -14.76 21.09
N ALA A 68 13.49 -15.25 22.12
CA ALA A 68 12.05 -15.53 22.10
C ALA A 68 11.19 -14.31 21.73
N PHE A 69 11.76 -13.11 21.78
CA PHE A 69 11.13 -11.86 21.42
C PHE A 69 11.25 -11.49 19.92
N TRP A 70 12.40 -11.71 19.30
CA TRP A 70 12.68 -11.22 17.94
C TRP A 70 11.98 -12.04 16.87
N PHE A 71 11.81 -13.35 17.10
CA PHE A 71 11.10 -14.24 16.18
C PHE A 71 9.63 -13.84 15.98
N PRO A 72 8.79 -13.71 17.04
CA PRO A 72 7.41 -13.28 16.87
C PRO A 72 7.29 -11.83 16.37
N LEU A 73 8.26 -10.96 16.68
CA LEU A 73 8.31 -9.60 16.14
C LEU A 73 8.51 -9.59 14.61
N ALA A 74 9.48 -10.38 14.12
CA ALA A 74 9.76 -10.53 12.70
C ALA A 74 8.58 -11.20 11.97
N ALA A 75 8.09 -12.32 12.49
CA ALA A 75 6.95 -13.04 11.89
C ALA A 75 5.67 -12.19 11.85
N GLY A 76 5.36 -11.48 12.94
CA GLY A 76 4.20 -10.58 13.01
C GLY A 76 4.32 -9.38 12.07
N THR A 77 5.53 -8.84 11.90
CA THR A 77 5.77 -7.71 10.97
C THR A 77 5.70 -8.15 9.52
N ILE A 78 6.29 -9.29 9.16
CA ILE A 78 6.23 -9.82 7.79
C ILE A 78 4.77 -10.18 7.44
N GLY A 79 4.08 -10.93 8.31
CA GLY A 79 2.68 -11.31 8.09
C GLY A 79 1.75 -10.10 8.00
N GLY A 80 1.94 -9.11 8.87
CA GLY A 80 1.19 -7.85 8.83
C GLY A 80 1.44 -7.04 7.56
N LEU A 81 2.69 -6.98 7.06
CA LEU A 81 3.04 -6.26 5.84
C LEU A 81 2.38 -6.90 4.62
N VAL A 82 2.43 -8.23 4.53
CA VAL A 82 1.78 -8.99 3.45
C VAL A 82 0.27 -8.75 3.46
N MET A 83 -0.37 -8.85 4.63
CA MET A 83 -1.80 -8.56 4.76
C MET A 83 -2.15 -7.11 4.43
N SER A 84 -1.33 -6.15 4.85
CA SER A 84 -1.50 -4.74 4.48
C SER A 84 -1.42 -4.52 2.97
N VAL A 85 -0.42 -5.10 2.29
CA VAL A 85 -0.27 -4.96 0.83
C VAL A 85 -1.48 -5.53 0.11
N ILE A 86 -1.93 -6.72 0.50
CA ILE A 86 -3.16 -7.34 -0.03
C ILE A 86 -4.35 -6.41 0.23
N GLY A 87 -4.49 -5.89 1.45
CA GLY A 87 -5.53 -4.95 1.83
C GLY A 87 -5.56 -3.72 0.94
N ILE A 88 -4.42 -3.05 0.70
CA ILE A 88 -4.33 -1.89 -0.20
C ILE A 88 -4.71 -2.29 -1.63
N PHE A 89 -4.24 -3.45 -2.11
CA PHE A 89 -4.52 -3.91 -3.47
C PHE A 89 -6.01 -4.16 -3.73
N PHE A 90 -6.77 -4.63 -2.72
CA PHE A 90 -8.20 -4.88 -2.85
C PHE A 90 -9.06 -3.69 -2.42
N PHE A 91 -8.80 -3.09 -1.24
CA PHE A 91 -9.62 -2.00 -0.70
C PHE A 91 -9.44 -0.69 -1.46
N LEU A 92 -8.21 -0.33 -1.85
CA LEU A 92 -7.96 0.96 -2.49
C LEU A 92 -8.69 1.11 -3.84
N PRO A 93 -8.69 0.13 -4.77
CA PRO A 93 -9.46 0.26 -6.01
C PRO A 93 -10.96 0.22 -5.73
N VAL A 94 -11.43 -0.65 -4.82
CA VAL A 94 -12.86 -0.75 -4.48
C VAL A 94 -13.38 0.57 -3.90
N PHE A 95 -12.70 1.19 -2.94
CA PHE A 95 -13.16 2.46 -2.35
C PHE A 95 -13.07 3.64 -3.32
N VAL A 96 -12.01 3.72 -4.13
CA VAL A 96 -11.80 4.84 -5.05
C VAL A 96 -12.73 4.76 -6.27
N LEU A 97 -12.98 3.56 -6.80
CA LEU A 97 -13.86 3.34 -7.94
C LEU A 97 -15.33 3.33 -7.52
N LYS A 98 -15.71 2.66 -6.41
CA LYS A 98 -17.11 2.61 -5.94
C LYS A 98 -17.68 3.98 -5.55
N ARG A 99 -16.84 4.91 -5.05
CA ARG A 99 -17.27 6.30 -4.83
C ARG A 99 -17.70 7.03 -6.11
N ARG A 100 -17.39 6.50 -7.30
CA ARG A 100 -17.66 7.17 -8.59
C ARG A 100 -18.88 6.65 -9.32
N ASP A 101 -19.28 5.39 -9.17
CA ASP A 101 -20.58 4.94 -9.71
C ASP A 101 -21.72 5.79 -9.14
N VAL A 102 -21.61 6.18 -7.86
CA VAL A 102 -22.58 7.07 -7.21
C VAL A 102 -22.54 8.51 -7.76
N LYS A 103 -21.38 9.02 -8.18
CA LYS A 103 -21.25 10.40 -8.71
C LYS A 103 -21.49 10.52 -10.22
N SER A 104 -21.36 9.44 -10.98
CA SER A 104 -21.65 9.44 -12.42
C SER A 104 -23.14 9.37 -12.72
N ASN A 105 -23.96 8.87 -11.80
CA ASN A 105 -25.42 8.83 -11.93
C ASN A 105 -26.13 10.15 -11.53
N TYR A 106 -25.37 11.16 -11.11
CA TYR A 106 -25.90 12.47 -10.70
C TYR A 106 -25.49 13.61 -11.65
N LYS A 107 -25.01 13.28 -12.85
CA LYS A 107 -24.76 14.25 -13.93
C LYS A 107 -25.28 13.73 -15.26
#